data_AF-A0A2C9MAR8-F1
#
_entry.id   AF-A0A2C9MAR8-F1
#
_cell.length_a   1.000
_cell.length_b   1.000
_cell.length_c   1.000
_cell.angle_alpha   90.00
_cell.angle_beta   90.00
_cell.angle_gamma   90.00
#
_symmetry.space_group_name_H-M   'P 1'
#
loop_
_entity.id
_entity.type
_entity.pdbx_description
1 polymer ?
#
loop_
_entity_poly.entity_id
_entity_poly.type
_entity_poly.pdbx_seq_one_letter_code
_entity_poly.pdbx_strand_id
1 'polypeptide(L)'
;MAGYGVSVTRGAASVQMFTYASLLVTMSHNTLTFFRETFLHRFIPFDNAHDMHLYIAFLAILFTAIHCIGHLINFYHISTQPSSDLNCYFTEYFRPTHVLASFEYWTYHTITD
;
A
#
# COMPACT_ATOMS: atom_id res chain seq x y z
N MET A 1 -14.93 -13.70 7.46
CA MET A 1 -14.31 -13.79 6.12
C MET A 1 -13.46 -12.55 5.74
N ALA A 2 -13.14 -11.64 6.67
CA ALA A 2 -12.27 -10.48 6.42
C ALA A 2 -10.75 -10.79 6.41
N GLY A 3 -10.33 -12.01 6.79
CA GLY A 3 -8.92 -12.32 7.01
C GLY A 3 -8.03 -12.38 5.77
N TYR A 4 -8.57 -12.75 4.60
CA TYR A 4 -7.79 -12.80 3.35
C TYR A 4 -7.62 -11.41 2.73
N GLY A 5 -8.70 -10.61 2.67
CA GLY A 5 -8.66 -9.25 2.14
C GLY A 5 -7.70 -8.36 2.94
N VAL A 6 -7.82 -8.35 4.27
CA VAL A 6 -6.96 -7.52 5.15
C VAL A 6 -5.49 -7.93 5.06
N SER A 7 -5.18 -9.23 5.05
CA SER A 7 -3.80 -9.71 4.94
C SER A 7 -3.15 -9.32 3.61
N VAL A 8 -3.88 -9.42 2.50
CA VAL A 8 -3.40 -9.04 1.17
C VAL A 8 -3.22 -7.52 1.07
N THR A 9 -4.17 -6.72 1.55
CA THR A 9 -4.07 -5.26 1.55
C THR A 9 -2.87 -4.77 2.36
N ARG A 10 -2.62 -5.36 3.54
CA ARG A 10 -1.47 -5.03 4.40
C ARG A 10 -0.14 -5.46 3.78
N GLY A 11 -0.12 -6.64 3.16
CA GLY A 11 1.04 -7.12 2.39
C GLY A 11 1.36 -6.17 1.24
N ALA A 12 0.35 -5.80 0.44
CA ALA A 12 0.49 -4.85 -0.67
C ALA A 12 0.99 -3.48 -0.18
N ALA A 13 0.47 -2.97 0.94
CA ALA A 13 0.93 -1.73 1.55
C ALA A 13 2.42 -1.78 1.91
N SER A 14 2.89 -2.89 2.49
CA SER A 14 4.32 -3.05 2.82
C SER A 14 5.21 -3.07 1.57
N VAL A 15 4.75 -3.70 0.49
CA VAL A 15 5.46 -3.71 -0.79
C VAL A 15 5.49 -2.29 -1.38
N GLN A 16 4.36 -1.57 -1.36
CA GLN A 16 4.30 -0.18 -1.83
C GLN A 16 5.30 0.71 -1.08
N MET A 17 5.35 0.64 0.25
CA MET A 17 6.30 1.42 1.06
C MET A 17 7.74 1.18 0.62
N PHE A 18 8.10 -0.09 0.40
CA PHE A 18 9.44 -0.47 -0.07
C PHE A 18 9.71 -0.01 -1.51
N THR A 19 8.77 -0.23 -2.43
CA THR A 19 8.95 0.14 -3.84
C THR A 19 9.03 1.65 -4.03
N TYR A 20 8.18 2.43 -3.35
CA TYR A 20 8.21 3.90 -3.44
C TYR A 20 9.50 4.49 -2.84
N ALA A 21 9.99 3.94 -1.72
CA ALA A 21 11.29 4.33 -1.18
C ALA A 21 12.43 4.00 -2.16
N SER A 22 12.38 2.81 -2.76
CA SER A 22 13.39 2.36 -3.73
C SER A 22 13.41 3.20 -5.01
N LEU A 23 12.26 3.69 -5.49
CA LEU A 23 12.18 4.57 -6.66
C LEU A 23 12.99 5.87 -6.47
N LEU A 24 12.97 6.46 -5.28
CA LEU A 24 13.78 7.64 -4.98
C LEU A 24 15.28 7.33 -5.04
N VAL A 25 15.69 6.18 -4.51
CA VAL A 25 17.09 5.73 -4.53
C VAL A 25 17.58 5.50 -5.97
N THR A 26 16.74 4.90 -6.81
CA THR A 26 17.09 4.61 -8.23
C THR A 26 17.30 5.84 -9.11
N MET A 27 16.89 7.03 -8.66
CA MET A 27 17.06 8.31 -9.36
C MET A 27 18.06 9.24 -8.66
N SER A 28 18.68 8.79 -7.55
CA SER A 28 19.69 9.56 -6.83
C SER A 28 21.06 9.40 -7.48
N HIS A 29 21.31 10.15 -8.55
CA HIS A 29 22.54 10.05 -9.35
C HIS A 29 23.82 10.16 -8.52
N ASN A 30 23.87 11.04 -7.51
CA ASN A 30 25.04 11.20 -6.63
C ASN A 30 25.32 9.95 -5.81
N THR A 31 24.26 9.35 -5.25
CA THR A 31 24.34 8.13 -4.44
C THR A 31 24.74 6.93 -5.30
N LEU A 32 24.16 6.82 -6.49
CA LEU A 32 24.47 5.73 -7.44
C LEU A 32 25.91 5.83 -7.95
N THR A 33 26.39 7.03 -8.26
CA THR A 33 27.78 7.26 -8.69
C THR A 33 28.76 6.89 -7.57
N PHE A 34 28.45 7.23 -6.32
CA PHE A 34 29.26 6.81 -5.17
C PHE A 34 29.34 5.27 -5.06
N PHE A 35 28.22 4.56 -5.16
CA PHE A 35 28.21 3.10 -5.08
C PHE A 35 28.89 2.42 -6.28
N ARG A 36 28.86 3.04 -7.46
CA ARG A 36 29.53 2.56 -8.67
C ARG A 36 31.05 2.42 -8.50
N GLU A 37 31.68 3.30 -7.74
CA GLU A 37 33.13 3.27 -7.48
C GLU A 37 33.53 2.25 -6.39
N THR A 38 32.56 1.53 -5.80
CA THR A 38 32.81 0.52 -4.76
C THR A 38 32.82 -0.91 -5.32
N PHE A 39 33.18 -1.89 -4.47
CA PHE A 39 33.15 -3.32 -4.83
C PHE A 39 31.74 -3.81 -5.26
N LEU A 40 30.67 -3.10 -4.87
CA LEU A 40 29.28 -3.45 -5.17
C LEU A 40 28.98 -3.40 -6.67
N HIS A 41 29.69 -2.59 -7.45
CA HIS A 41 29.51 -2.50 -8.90
C HIS A 41 29.80 -3.82 -9.63
N ARG A 42 30.60 -4.71 -9.02
CA ARG A 42 30.86 -6.05 -9.58
C ARG A 42 29.69 -7.01 -9.43
N PHE A 43 28.77 -6.73 -8.50
CA PHE A 43 27.58 -7.55 -8.25
C PHE A 43 26.31 -6.94 -8.82
N ILE A 44 26.19 -5.60 -8.76
CA ILE A 44 24.98 -4.87 -9.18
C ILE A 44 25.36 -3.90 -10.31
N PRO A 45 24.74 -4.00 -11.49
CA PRO A 45 25.01 -3.10 -12.61
C PRO A 45 24.30 -1.75 -12.38
N PHE A 46 24.95 -0.85 -11.64
CA PHE A 46 24.42 0.50 -11.36
C PHE A 46 24.27 1.38 -12.60
N ASP A 47 24.93 1.04 -13.71
CA ASP A 47 24.80 1.75 -14.99
C ASP A 47 23.39 1.62 -15.61
N ASN A 48 22.64 0.57 -15.25
CA ASN A 48 21.28 0.34 -15.72
C ASN A 48 20.24 0.72 -14.65
N ALA A 49 20.55 1.69 -13.78
CA ALA A 49 19.64 2.14 -12.72
C ALA A 49 18.28 2.63 -13.24
N HIS A 50 18.23 3.18 -14.46
CA HIS A 50 16.98 3.59 -15.11
C HIS A 50 16.07 2.40 -15.43
N ASP A 51 16.62 1.31 -15.95
CA ASP A 51 15.85 0.08 -16.20
C ASP A 51 15.32 -0.48 -14.88
N MET A 52 16.15 -0.50 -13.83
CA MET A 52 15.75 -0.91 -12.49
C MET A 52 14.60 -0.04 -11.95
N HIS A 53 14.66 1.28 -12.16
CA HIS A 53 13.56 2.19 -11.82
C HIS A 53 12.26 1.81 -12.52
N LEU A 54 12.32 1.52 -13.83
CA LEU A 54 11.15 1.13 -14.61
C LEU A 54 10.52 -0.17 -14.08
N TYR A 55 11.34 -1.19 -13.79
CA TYR A 55 10.85 -2.44 -13.19
C TYR A 55 10.18 -2.22 -11.83
N ILE A 56 10.80 -1.43 -10.95
CA ILE A 56 10.23 -1.12 -9.64
C ILE A 56 8.95 -0.28 -9.80
N ALA A 57 8.88 0.62 -10.77
CA ALA A 57 7.70 1.43 -11.02
C ALA A 57 6.50 0.58 -11.47
N PHE A 58 6.72 -0.41 -12.34
CA PHE A 58 5.68 -1.36 -12.73
C PHE A 58 5.18 -2.19 -11.53
N LEU A 59 6.09 -2.66 -10.68
CA LEU A 59 5.71 -3.37 -9.45
C LEU A 59 4.94 -2.45 -8.50
N ALA A 60 5.38 -1.21 -8.30
CA ALA A 60 4.71 -0.24 -7.45
C ALA A 60 3.26 -0.01 -7.91
N ILE A 61 3.03 0.20 -9.21
CA ILE A 61 1.69 0.39 -9.77
C ILE A 61 0.82 -0.86 -9.59
N LEU A 62 1.37 -2.04 -9.87
CA LEU A 62 0.65 -3.31 -9.70
C LEU A 62 0.17 -3.50 -8.25
N PHE A 63 1.07 -3.32 -7.28
CA PHE A 63 0.74 -3.47 -5.87
C PHE A 63 -0.17 -2.35 -5.36
N THR A 64 -0.08 -1.14 -5.91
CA THR A 64 -1.05 -0.07 -5.66
C THR A 64 -2.44 -0.45 -6.14
N ALA A 65 -2.59 -1.03 -7.34
CA ALA A 65 -3.89 -1.50 -7.81
C ALA A 65 -4.47 -2.61 -6.89
N ILE A 66 -3.63 -3.58 -6.49
CA ILE A 66 -4.03 -4.65 -5.56
C ILE A 66 -4.45 -4.07 -4.21
N HIS A 67 -3.71 -3.09 -3.68
CA HIS A 67 -4.01 -2.43 -2.42
C HIS A 67 -5.35 -1.68 -2.48
N CYS A 68 -5.59 -0.88 -3.53
CA CYS A 68 -6.87 -0.19 -3.73
C CYS A 68 -8.06 -1.17 -3.83
N ILE A 69 -7.92 -2.26 -4.60
CA ILE A 69 -8.95 -3.30 -4.70
C ILE A 69 -9.18 -3.98 -3.34
N GLY A 70 -8.11 -4.24 -2.59
CA GLY A 70 -8.20 -4.79 -1.25
C GLY A 70 -8.94 -3.88 -0.26
N HIS A 71 -8.71 -2.57 -0.32
CA HIS A 71 -9.47 -1.57 0.43
C HIS A 71 -10.95 -1.54 0.00
N LEU A 72 -11.23 -1.56 -1.30
CA LEU A 72 -12.60 -1.61 -1.82
C LEU A 72 -13.40 -2.80 -1.28
N ILE A 73 -12.78 -3.99 -1.30
CA ILE A 73 -13.38 -5.22 -0.77
C ILE A 73 -13.58 -5.11 0.74
N ASN A 74 -12.62 -4.56 1.49
CA ASN A 74 -12.76 -4.36 2.93
C ASN A 74 -13.89 -3.38 3.26
N PHE A 75 -14.00 -2.26 2.55
CA PHE A 75 -15.08 -1.29 2.74
C PHE A 75 -16.45 -1.88 2.44
N TYR A 76 -16.57 -2.71 1.39
CA TYR A 76 -17.82 -3.42 1.12
C TYR A 76 -18.24 -4.34 2.28
N HIS A 77 -17.29 -5.10 2.85
CA HIS A 77 -17.58 -5.96 4.01
C HIS A 77 -17.93 -5.16 5.27
N ILE A 78 -17.21 -4.08 5.53
CA ILE A 78 -17.46 -3.21 6.68
C ILE A 78 -18.81 -2.49 6.56
N SER A 79 -19.20 -2.04 5.36
CA SER A 79 -20.49 -1.38 5.11
C SER A 79 -21.70 -2.30 5.25
N THR A 80 -21.51 -3.62 5.31
CA THR A 80 -22.61 -4.60 5.48
C THR A 80 -22.72 -5.15 6.90
N GLN A 81 -21.86 -4.69 7.82
CA GLN A 81 -21.84 -5.14 9.22
C GLN A 81 -22.44 -4.09 10.17
N PRO A 82 -23.06 -4.52 11.29
CA PRO A 82 -23.60 -3.60 12.30
C PRO A 82 -22.46 -2.88 13.05
N SER A 83 -22.74 -1.67 13.52
CA SER A 83 -21.77 -0.79 14.19
C SER A 83 -21.20 -1.41 15.48
N SER A 84 -21.93 -2.31 16.14
CA SER A 84 -21.46 -3.03 17.32
C SER A 84 -20.25 -3.94 17.04
N ASP A 85 -20.25 -4.60 15.88
CA ASP A 85 -19.19 -5.54 15.49
C ASP A 85 -17.97 -4.78 14.97
N LEU A 86 -18.20 -3.61 14.36
CA LEU A 86 -17.16 -2.69 13.90
C LEU A 86 -16.37 -2.07 15.04
N ASN A 87 -16.98 -1.83 16.20
CA ASN A 87 -16.28 -1.32 17.39
C ASN A 87 -15.22 -2.30 17.93
N CYS A 88 -15.31 -3.59 17.60
CA CYS A 88 -14.26 -4.56 17.91
C CYS A 88 -13.02 -4.40 17.02
N TYR A 89 -13.16 -3.83 15.82
CA TYR A 89 -12.07 -3.55 14.89
C TYR A 89 -11.54 -2.11 15.00
N PHE A 90 -12.43 -1.14 15.19
CA PHE A 90 -12.13 0.28 15.28
C PHE A 90 -12.68 0.83 16.60
N THR A 91 -11.84 0.93 17.61
CA THR A 91 -12.23 1.39 18.96
C THR A 91 -12.62 2.87 19.02
N GLU A 92 -12.22 3.68 18.03
CA GLU A 92 -12.52 5.11 17.94
C GLU A 92 -13.72 5.43 17.02
N TYR A 93 -14.33 4.41 16.43
CA TYR A 93 -15.52 4.57 15.61
C TYR A 93 -16.77 4.53 16.50
N PHE A 94 -17.62 5.57 16.47
CA PHE A 94 -18.86 5.60 17.25
C PHE A 94 -20.04 6.04 16.39
N ARG A 95 -20.96 5.09 16.12
CA ARG A 95 -22.28 5.35 15.54
C ARG A 95 -23.36 4.56 16.28
N PRO A 96 -24.63 5.03 16.26
CA PRO A 96 -25.75 4.21 16.73
C PRO A 96 -25.74 2.84 16.03
N THR A 97 -25.92 1.76 16.80
CA THR A 97 -25.83 0.37 16.32
C THR A 97 -26.81 0.03 15.20
N HIS A 98 -27.89 0.81 15.06
CA HIS A 98 -28.95 0.65 14.07
C HIS A 98 -28.67 1.35 12.74
N VAL A 99 -27.59 2.14 12.65
CA VAL A 99 -27.25 2.93 11.45
C VAL A 99 -25.94 2.43 10.89
N LEU A 100 -26.00 1.68 9.79
CA LEU A 100 -24.81 1.24 9.07
C LEU A 100 -24.13 2.46 8.41
N ALA A 101 -22.80 2.48 8.42
CA ALA A 101 -22.06 3.45 7.62
C ALA A 101 -22.07 3.02 6.16
N SER A 102 -22.54 3.92 5.29
CA SER A 102 -22.54 3.73 3.85
C SER A 102 -21.12 3.59 3.33
N PHE A 103 -20.98 2.97 2.16
CA PHE A 103 -19.71 2.87 1.45
C PHE A 103 -19.07 4.25 1.24
N GLU A 104 -19.88 5.26 0.89
CA GLU A 104 -19.46 6.66 0.73
C GLU A 104 -18.81 7.24 2.00
N TYR A 105 -19.32 6.89 3.18
CA TYR A 105 -18.72 7.33 4.43
C TYR A 105 -17.31 6.77 4.62
N TRP A 106 -17.10 5.50 4.28
CA TRP A 106 -15.78 4.88 4.41
C TRP A 106 -14.79 5.42 3.39
N THR A 107 -15.21 5.70 2.15
CA THR A 107 -14.32 6.16 1.08
C THR A 107 -14.03 7.66 1.06
N TYR A 108 -14.93 8.50 1.59
CA TYR A 108 -14.80 9.97 1.47
C TYR A 108 -14.78 10.70 2.80
N HIS A 109 -15.19 10.05 3.90
CA HIS A 109 -15.22 10.65 5.24
C HIS A 109 -14.23 10.00 6.22
N THR A 110 -13.34 9.12 5.75
CA THR A 110 -12.23 8.60 6.56
C THR A 110 -10.88 9.04 5.98
N ILE A 111 -9.86 9.17 6.85
CA ILE A 111 -8.53 9.69 6.50
C ILE A 111 -7.67 8.60 5.82
N THR A 112 -8.10 7.34 5.87
CA THR A 112 -7.29 6.16 5.52
C THR A 112 -7.26 5.79 4.02
N ASP A 113 -7.70 6.69 3.14
CA ASP A 113 -7.55 6.57 1.68
C ASP A 113 -6.51 7.56 1.12
#